data_AF-A0A975PW66-F1
#
_entry.id   AF-A0A975PW66-F1
#
_cell.length_a   1.000
_cell.length_b   1.000
_cell.length_c   1.000
_cell.angle_alpha   90.00
_cell.angle_beta   90.00
_cell.angle_gamma   90.00
#
_symmetry.space_group_name_H-M   'P 1'
#
loop_
_entity.id
_entity.type
_entity.pdbx_description
1 polymer ?
#
loop_
_entity_poly.entity_id
_entity_poly.type
_entity_poly.pdbx_seq_one_letter_code
_entity_poly.pdbx_strand_id
1 'polypeptide(L)' 'MLTKVEIEVDDGLIQEAIRRYRLAGAREAVNLALRTLLGESSEESHDEEYDEFSDPSAWVPRHGSDTG' A
#
# COMPACT_ATOMS: atom_id res chain seq x y z
N MET A 1 7.97 -15.06 14.09
CA MET A 1 9.41 -14.99 14.44
C MET A 1 10.16 -14.60 13.18
N LEU A 2 11.07 -13.62 13.25
CA LEU A 2 11.86 -13.20 12.09
C LEU A 2 13.24 -13.88 12.14
N THR A 3 13.58 -14.61 11.08
CA THR A 3 14.90 -15.25 10.93
C THR A 3 15.66 -14.51 9.84
N LYS A 4 16.93 -14.18 10.08
CA LYS A 4 17.81 -13.62 9.05
C LYS A 4 18.29 -14.75 8.14
N VAL A 5 18.04 -14.63 6.85
CA VAL A 5 18.53 -15.55 5.81
C VAL A 5 19.32 -14.73 4.80
N GLU A 6 20.47 -15.24 4.38
CA GLU A 6 21.29 -14.63 3.33
C GLU A 6 21.08 -15.42 2.04
N ILE A 7 20.63 -14.73 0.99
CA ILE A 7 20.36 -15.28 -0.35
C ILE A 7 20.92 -14.34 -1.40
N GLU A 8 21.43 -14.89 -2.50
CA GLU A 8 21.81 -14.11 -3.68
C GLU A 8 20.61 -13.99 -4.61
N VAL A 9 20.30 -12.77 -5.04
CA VAL A 9 19.17 -12.46 -5.92
C VAL A 9 19.64 -11.48 -6.98
N ASP A 10 19.10 -11.61 -8.19
CA ASP A 10 19.34 -10.67 -9.29
C ASP A 10 18.84 -9.27 -8.91
N ASP A 11 19.74 -8.30 -8.87
CA ASP A 11 19.41 -6.90 -8.53
C ASP A 11 18.44 -6.29 -9.54
N GLY A 12 18.54 -6.62 -10.82
CA GLY A 12 17.62 -6.13 -11.85
C GLY A 12 16.18 -6.56 -11.59
N LEU A 13 15.96 -7.81 -11.17
CA LEU A 13 14.64 -8.29 -10.77
C LEU A 13 14.11 -7.58 -9.53
N ILE A 14 14.98 -7.31 -8.55
CA ILE A 14 14.62 -6.56 -7.34
C ILE A 14 14.23 -5.12 -7.67
N GLN A 15 15.02 -4.42 -8.49
CA GLN A 15 14.73 -3.04 -8.89
C GLN A 15 13.42 -2.96 -9.68
N GLU A 16 13.16 -3.90 -10.58
CA GLU A 16 11.90 -3.91 -11.34
C GLU A 16 10.70 -4.22 -10.44
N ALA A 17 10.84 -5.12 -9.45
CA ALA A 17 9.79 -5.38 -8.47
C ALA A 17 9.52 -4.14 -7.59
N ILE A 18 10.57 -3.48 -7.11
CA ILE A 18 10.48 -2.22 -6.36
C ILE A 18 9.73 -1.16 -7.18
N ARG A 19 10.11 -0.98 -8.45
CA ARG A 19 9.49 0.01 -9.33
C ARG A 19 8.02 -0.33 -9.64
N ARG A 20 7.72 -1.59 -9.95
CA ARG A 20 6.40 -2.05 -10.38
C ARG A 20 5.37 -2.03 -9.24
N TYR A 21 5.81 -2.39 -8.04
CA TYR A 21 4.94 -2.49 -6.86
C TYR A 21 5.15 -1.35 -5.85
N ARG A 22 5.96 -0.34 -6.20
CA ARG A 22 6.29 0.83 -5.38
C ARG A 22 6.79 0.48 -3.97
N LEU A 23 7.70 -0.48 -3.89
CA LEU A 23 8.21 -1.00 -2.63
C LEU A 23 9.36 -0.14 -2.09
N ALA A 24 9.54 -0.15 -0.77
CA ALA A 24 10.59 0.58 -0.07
C ALA A 24 11.98 -0.07 -0.23
N GLY A 25 12.05 -1.35 -0.65
CA GLY A 25 13.34 -1.99 -0.92
C GLY A 25 13.31 -3.50 -1.15
N ALA A 26 14.49 -4.08 -1.28
CA ALA A 26 14.69 -5.49 -1.64
C ALA A 26 14.04 -6.47 -0.66
N ARG A 27 14.12 -6.19 0.64
CA ARG A 27 13.49 -7.02 1.67
C ARG A 27 11.97 -7.11 1.48
N GLU A 28 11.34 -6.00 1.13
CA GLU A 28 9.91 -5.95 0.92
C GLU A 28 9.51 -6.62 -0.39
N ALA A 29 10.30 -6.44 -1.45
CA ALA A 29 10.14 -7.17 -2.72
C ALA A 29 10.17 -8.69 -2.52
N VAL A 30 11.15 -9.20 -1.77
CA VAL A 30 11.24 -10.64 -1.45
C VAL A 30 10.06 -11.10 -0.60
N ASN A 31 9.67 -10.33 0.41
CA ASN A 31 8.54 -10.69 1.27
C ASN A 31 7.21 -10.72 0.49
N LEU A 32 6.98 -9.75 -0.40
CA LEU A 32 5.82 -9.72 -1.28
C LEU A 32 5.82 -10.92 -2.23
N ALA A 33 6.95 -11.23 -2.86
CA ALA A 33 7.08 -12.39 -3.74
C ALA A 33 6.77 -13.72 -3.01
N LEU A 34 7.27 -13.89 -1.79
CA LEU A 34 6.98 -15.09 -0.99
C LEU A 34 5.50 -15.19 -0.63
N ARG A 35 4.87 -14.09 -0.19
CA ARG A 35 3.44 -14.07 0.15
C ARG A 35 2.54 -14.39 -1.04
N THR A 36 2.84 -13.80 -2.20
CA THR A 36 2.11 -14.06 -3.45
C THR A 36 2.26 -15.51 -3.91
N LEU A 37 3.47 -16.10 -3.81
CA LEU A 37 3.68 -17.52 -4.11
C LEU A 37 2.92 -18.46 -3.17
N LEU A 38 2.77 -18.07 -1.90
CA LEU A 38 2.03 -18.84 -0.91
C LEU A 38 0.51 -18.66 -1.02
N GLY A 39 0.03 -17.77 -1.89
CA GLY A 39 -1.40 -17.41 -1.96
C GLY A 39 -1.89 -16.66 -0.73
N GLU A 40 -0.98 -16.21 0.14
CA GLU A 40 -1.23 -15.29 1.24
C GLU A 40 -1.19 -13.84 0.74
N SER A 41 -1.77 -13.59 -0.44
CA SER A 41 -2.18 -12.24 -0.78
C SER A 41 -3.27 -11.88 0.22
N SER A 42 -2.85 -11.36 1.36
CA SER A 42 -3.68 -10.51 2.18
C SER A 42 -4.31 -9.52 1.22
N GLU A 43 -5.60 -9.74 0.95
CA GLU A 43 -6.55 -8.65 0.82
C GLU A 43 -6.23 -7.73 2.00
N GLU A 44 -5.27 -6.82 1.81
CA GLU A 44 -5.40 -5.51 2.40
C GLU A 44 -6.71 -5.02 1.80
N SER A 45 -7.79 -5.30 2.53
CA SER A 45 -8.80 -4.30 2.75
C SER A 45 -8.02 -3.00 2.96
N HIS A 46 -7.83 -2.27 1.86
CA HIS A 46 -8.11 -0.86 1.87
C HIS A 46 -9.49 -0.75 2.54
N ASP A 47 -9.51 -0.83 3.88
CA ASP A 47 -10.29 0.10 4.65
C ASP A 47 -9.79 1.43 4.10
N GLU A 48 -10.50 1.87 3.07
CA GLU A 48 -10.54 3.24 2.61
C GLU A 48 -10.96 4.01 3.85
N GLU A 49 -9.98 4.25 4.73
CA GLU A 49 -10.10 5.22 5.80
C GLU A 49 -10.48 6.48 5.04
N TYR A 50 -11.75 6.87 5.19
CA TYR A 50 -12.37 7.98 4.51
C TYR A 50 -11.43 9.18 4.65
N ASP A 51 -10.66 9.48 3.61
CA ASP A 51 -9.75 10.61 3.63
C ASP A 51 -10.60 11.84 3.31
N GLU A 52 -11.10 12.49 4.36
CA GLU A 52 -11.86 13.74 4.29
C GLU A 52 -11.11 14.89 3.58
N PHE A 53 -9.82 14.72 3.25
CA PHE A 53 -9.05 15.67 2.45
C PHE A 53 -9.10 15.42 0.94
N SER A 54 -9.57 14.25 0.50
CA SER A 54 -9.71 13.89 -0.91
C SER A 54 -11.09 14.22 -1.48
N ASP A 55 -12.09 14.51 -0.64
CA ASP A 55 -13.41 14.96 -1.06
C ASP A 55 -13.44 16.51 -1.20
N PRO A 56 -13.45 17.07 -2.42
CA PRO A 56 -13.56 18.51 -2.64
C PRO A 56 -14.88 19.09 -2.13
N SER A 57 -15.87 18.26 -1.79
CA SER A 57 -17.11 18.69 -1.14
C SER A 57 -16.90 19.07 0.34
N ALA A 58 -15.81 18.64 0.99
CA ALA A 58 -15.46 19.01 2.36
C ALA A 58 -15.14 20.52 2.50
N TRP A 59 -14.80 21.20 1.39
CA TRP A 59 -14.54 22.63 1.35
C TRP A 59 -15.78 23.47 1.06
N VAL A 60 -16.95 22.85 0.86
CA VAL A 60 -18.19 23.57 0.60
C VAL A 60 -18.73 24.09 1.94
N PRO A 61 -18.68 25.41 2.21
CA PRO A 61 -19.24 25.95 3.43
C PRO A 61 -20.75 25.70 3.38
N ARG A 62 -21.30 25.00 4.37
CA ARG A 62 -22.75 24.79 4.50
C ARG A 62 -23.42 26.13 4.82
N HIS A 63 -23.67 26.91 3.78
CA HIS A 63 -24.38 28.18 3.89
C HIS A 63 -25.87 27.90 4.15
N GLY A 64 -26.25 28.01 5.42
CA GLY A 64 -27.55 28.43 5.98
C GLY A 64 -28.84 27.98 5.30
N SER A 65 -29.71 27.33 6.09
CA SER A 65 -31.16 27.56 6.00
C SER A 65 -31.72 27.85 7.38
N ASP A 66 -31.90 29.15 7.60
CA ASP A 66 -32.91 29.77 8.46
C ASP A 66 -34.26 29.02 8.43
N THR A 67 -34.85 28.80 9.59
CA THR A 67 -36.31 28.65 9.73
C THR A 67 -36.72 28.96 11.17
N GLY A 68 -37.16 30.21 11.36
CA GLY A 68 -38.45 30.59 11.97
C GLY A 68 -38.76 30.15 13.38
#